data_AF-A0A8B9SXW0-F1
#
_entry.id   AF-A0A8B9SXW0-F1
#
_cell.length_a   1.000
_cell.length_b   1.000
_cell.length_c   1.000
_cell.angle_alpha   90.00
_cell.angle_beta   90.00
_cell.angle_gamma   90.00
#
_symmetry.space_group_name_H-M   'P 1'
#
loop_
_entity.id
_entity.type
_entity.pdbx_description
1 polymer ?
#
loop_
_entity_poly.entity_id
_entity_poly.type
_entity_poly.pdbx_seq_one_letter_code
_entity_poly.pdbx_strand_id
1 'polypeptide(L)'
;MTVNLHSSMRSLIQMVLQGSCYAHLGFSLAQKPFGATYVWSSIISALQTQVEVKKRRQNLKCYHDCFIGSDAVDVVFAHLLQNKYFGDVDISRAKIVRVCQALMDYKVFEAVSTRVFGKDKRSVFEDSSNSLYRFTNISSQTDIDKDYQQCTPQRDQRTMFQSTPVKAESLEDLWENLSLKPANTPHVNVSENLPRQVINEVWQEQTIARLLQLVDLPLLDSLLEHQAVRPQLPQPRKATGYIITSNYLDREILKAFSDSQTDEWLSAAIDCLEYLPDHMVVDISRNLPDQPDKADAWKLLLFENIGRYYGQKKEPLLSHAPEIHPGIAELLVNGKMEQSLEALQLYLKLLDSQIREEFRRLLYFMAVAAHNSELKLQEESDNRMVVKRTFSKAIINNKSLSRGKTDLLILFLVDHQRDVLKIPGTLHKMVSNKLLALQTGQDPSKITGYTFCEKLDEREYRSMTDKTTKAELLSLLKAIDEDSKLSDKERKRLLGQFHSTNPSIFMQYFGDRVNNLCV
;
A
#
# COMPACT_ATOMS: atom_id res chain seq x y z
N MET A 1 20.65 -36.59 -7.12
CA MET A 1 20.19 -35.19 -7.18
C MET A 1 18.75 -35.04 -7.73
N THR A 2 17.96 -36.11 -7.83
CA THR A 2 16.57 -36.09 -8.35
C THR A 2 15.57 -36.78 -7.43
N VAL A 3 16.00 -37.31 -6.28
CA VAL A 3 15.17 -38.16 -5.41
C VAL A 3 14.50 -37.38 -4.27
N ASN A 4 15.03 -36.22 -3.85
CA ASN A 4 14.46 -35.45 -2.72
C ASN A 4 13.33 -34.47 -3.11
N LEU A 5 13.28 -33.96 -4.35
CA LEU A 5 12.17 -33.09 -4.79
C LEU A 5 10.83 -33.84 -4.87
N HIS A 6 10.87 -35.14 -5.14
CA HIS A 6 9.67 -35.97 -5.28
C HIS A 6 9.02 -36.34 -3.93
N SER A 7 9.79 -36.27 -2.83
CA SER A 7 9.28 -36.51 -1.47
C SER A 7 8.54 -35.27 -0.94
N SER A 8 9.12 -34.08 -1.14
CA SER A 8 8.54 -32.82 -0.66
C SER A 8 7.25 -32.43 -1.41
N MET A 9 7.19 -32.66 -2.73
CA MET A 9 5.95 -32.48 -3.51
C MET A 9 4.86 -33.50 -3.14
N ARG A 10 5.21 -34.74 -2.75
CA ARG A 10 4.23 -35.74 -2.32
C ARG A 10 3.59 -35.38 -0.97
N SER A 11 4.35 -34.84 -0.02
CA SER A 11 3.80 -34.37 1.26
C SER A 11 2.88 -33.15 1.09
N LEU A 12 3.22 -32.22 0.18
CA LEU A 12 2.39 -31.05 -0.14
C LEU A 12 1.06 -31.43 -0.80
N ILE A 13 1.07 -32.39 -1.73
CA ILE A 13 -0.17 -32.90 -2.36
C ILE A 13 -1.03 -33.65 -1.33
N GLN A 14 -0.41 -34.37 -0.38
CA GLN A 14 -1.13 -35.12 0.63
C GLN A 14 -1.72 -34.23 1.75
N MET A 15 -1.08 -33.10 2.08
CA MET A 15 -1.60 -32.10 3.02
C MET A 15 -2.77 -31.29 2.44
N VAL A 16 -2.69 -30.89 1.16
CA VAL A 16 -3.75 -30.10 0.49
C VAL A 16 -5.03 -30.93 0.31
N LEU A 17 -4.92 -32.24 0.17
CA LEU A 17 -6.07 -33.14 0.03
C LEU A 17 -6.80 -33.47 1.35
N GLN A 18 -6.21 -33.16 2.51
CA GLN A 18 -6.81 -33.47 3.83
C GLN A 18 -7.56 -32.27 4.47
N GLY A 19 -7.40 -31.05 3.95
CA GLY A 19 -8.09 -29.85 4.46
C GLY A 19 -9.49 -29.65 3.87
N SER A 20 -10.47 -30.48 4.26
CA SER A 20 -11.88 -30.27 3.91
C SER A 20 -12.61 -29.37 4.91
N CYS A 21 -13.36 -28.41 4.34
CA CYS A 21 -14.57 -27.73 4.86
C CYS A 21 -14.40 -26.64 5.94
N TYR A 22 -14.72 -25.39 5.57
CA TYR A 22 -15.97 -24.66 5.88
C TYR A 22 -15.68 -23.15 5.79
N ALA A 23 -16.36 -22.45 4.86
CA ALA A 23 -16.31 -20.98 4.84
C ALA A 23 -17.72 -20.42 4.62
N HIS A 24 -18.35 -20.02 5.71
CA HIS A 24 -19.43 -19.04 5.76
C HIS A 24 -18.87 -17.81 6.48
N LEU A 25 -18.70 -16.69 5.77
CA LEU A 25 -19.11 -15.34 6.17
C LEU A 25 -18.60 -14.31 5.15
N GLY A 26 -19.47 -13.35 4.83
CA GLY A 26 -19.28 -12.36 3.77
C GLY A 26 -18.10 -11.42 3.99
N PHE A 27 -17.13 -11.51 3.09
CA PHE A 27 -16.18 -10.45 2.74
C PHE A 27 -15.97 -10.55 1.22
N SER A 28 -16.03 -9.42 0.50
CA SER A 28 -15.86 -9.41 -0.96
C SER A 28 -14.43 -9.81 -1.32
N LEU A 29 -14.25 -11.09 -1.69
CA LEU A 29 -13.00 -11.74 -2.08
C LEU A 29 -12.34 -11.11 -3.32
N ALA A 30 -13.07 -10.27 -4.07
CA ALA A 30 -12.60 -9.63 -5.29
C ALA A 30 -11.52 -8.53 -5.05
N GLN A 31 -11.26 -8.12 -3.80
CA GLN A 31 -10.32 -7.04 -3.48
C GLN A 31 -8.93 -7.51 -3.00
N LYS A 32 -8.67 -8.83 -2.98
CA LYS A 32 -7.34 -9.39 -2.67
C LYS A 32 -6.48 -9.53 -3.94
N PRO A 33 -5.13 -9.55 -3.83
CA PRO A 33 -4.28 -9.92 -4.96
C PRO A 33 -4.70 -11.31 -5.48
N PHE A 34 -4.79 -11.47 -6.80
CA PHE A 34 -5.31 -12.67 -7.49
C PHE A 34 -6.81 -12.98 -7.28
N GLY A 35 -7.60 -12.05 -6.74
CA GLY A 35 -9.04 -12.21 -6.56
C GLY A 35 -9.78 -12.57 -7.86
N ALA A 36 -9.35 -12.02 -9.01
CA ALA A 36 -9.90 -12.39 -10.32
C ALA A 36 -9.69 -13.88 -10.64
N THR A 37 -8.51 -14.43 -10.35
CA THR A 37 -8.19 -15.85 -10.60
C THR A 37 -9.07 -16.78 -9.75
N TYR A 38 -9.32 -16.41 -8.49
CA TYR A 38 -10.23 -17.15 -7.60
C TYR A 38 -11.66 -17.13 -8.13
N VAL A 39 -12.16 -15.96 -8.56
CA VAL A 39 -13.51 -15.83 -9.13
C VAL A 39 -13.64 -16.68 -10.40
N TRP A 40 -12.66 -16.67 -11.30
CA TRP A 40 -12.66 -17.53 -12.49
C TRP A 40 -12.69 -19.02 -12.12
N SER A 41 -11.87 -19.44 -11.16
CA SER A 41 -11.81 -20.83 -10.71
C SER A 41 -13.12 -21.28 -10.08
N SER A 42 -13.76 -20.39 -9.32
CA SER A 42 -15.06 -20.64 -8.70
C SER A 42 -16.18 -20.75 -9.73
N ILE A 43 -16.20 -19.87 -10.75
CA ILE A 43 -17.17 -19.94 -11.86
C ILE A 43 -17.02 -21.26 -12.64
N ILE A 44 -15.78 -21.68 -12.94
CA ILE A 44 -15.52 -22.95 -13.63
C ILE A 44 -16.01 -24.13 -12.80
N SER A 45 -15.73 -24.14 -11.50
CA SER A 45 -16.18 -25.19 -10.58
C SER A 45 -17.70 -25.25 -10.46
N ALA A 46 -18.37 -24.09 -10.36
CA ALA A 46 -19.83 -24.02 -10.34
C ALA A 46 -20.44 -24.54 -11.64
N LEU A 47 -19.86 -24.17 -12.78
CA LEU A 47 -20.31 -24.64 -14.09
C LEU A 47 -20.16 -26.17 -14.23
N GLN A 48 -19.07 -26.76 -13.73
CA GLN A 48 -18.84 -28.21 -13.79
C GLN A 48 -19.75 -29.01 -12.85
N THR A 49 -20.16 -28.42 -11.73
CA THR A 49 -20.91 -29.12 -10.67
C THR A 49 -22.42 -28.92 -10.76
N GLN A 50 -22.89 -27.76 -11.22
CA GLN A 50 -24.30 -27.37 -11.17
C GLN A 50 -25.03 -27.46 -12.51
N VAL A 51 -24.30 -27.53 -13.63
CA VAL A 51 -24.92 -27.66 -14.96
C VAL A 51 -25.42 -29.09 -15.19
N GLU A 52 -26.62 -29.24 -15.75
CA GLU A 52 -27.18 -30.55 -16.05
C GLU A 52 -26.53 -31.17 -17.30
N VAL A 53 -25.51 -31.98 -17.05
CA VAL A 53 -24.87 -32.84 -18.04
C VAL A 53 -25.71 -34.11 -18.21
N LYS A 54 -26.42 -34.22 -19.34
CA LYS A 54 -27.31 -35.36 -19.65
C LYS A 54 -27.09 -35.85 -21.08
N LYS A 55 -27.48 -37.11 -21.35
CA LYS A 55 -27.57 -37.62 -22.72
C LYS A 55 -28.71 -36.89 -23.44
N ARG A 56 -28.41 -36.18 -24.53
CA ARG A 56 -29.40 -35.42 -25.29
C ARG A 56 -29.44 -35.85 -26.75
N ARG A 57 -30.65 -35.98 -27.30
CA ARG A 57 -30.88 -36.33 -28.71
C ARG A 57 -31.19 -35.06 -29.50
N GLN A 58 -30.36 -34.75 -30.49
CA GLN A 58 -30.55 -33.60 -31.38
C GLN A 58 -30.27 -34.04 -32.82
N ASN A 59 -31.13 -33.64 -33.77
CA ASN A 59 -31.02 -33.99 -35.19
C ASN A 59 -30.77 -35.50 -35.43
N LEU A 60 -31.57 -36.35 -34.77
CA LEU A 60 -31.50 -37.82 -34.82
C LEU A 60 -30.20 -38.45 -34.26
N LYS A 61 -29.24 -37.66 -33.77
CA LYS A 61 -28.01 -38.13 -33.12
C LYS A 61 -28.13 -38.00 -31.61
N CYS A 62 -27.62 -38.99 -30.89
CA CYS A 62 -27.51 -38.97 -29.43
C CYS A 62 -26.12 -38.49 -29.03
N TYR A 63 -26.07 -37.44 -28.23
CA TYR A 63 -24.85 -36.88 -27.67
C TYR A 63 -24.82 -37.17 -26.16
N HIS A 64 -23.74 -37.79 -25.71
CA HIS A 64 -23.50 -38.08 -24.29
C HIS A 64 -22.76 -36.92 -23.62
N ASP A 65 -22.90 -36.72 -22.32
CA ASP A 65 -22.19 -35.69 -21.54
C ASP A 65 -22.25 -34.28 -22.13
N CYS A 66 -23.46 -33.84 -22.50
CA CYS A 66 -23.67 -32.51 -23.07
C CYS A 66 -24.55 -31.66 -22.17
N PHE A 67 -24.21 -30.38 -22.10
CA PHE A 67 -25.01 -29.35 -21.48
C PHE A 67 -25.52 -28.32 -22.49
N ILE A 68 -26.52 -27.54 -22.07
CA ILE A 68 -27.19 -26.54 -22.90
C ILE A 68 -26.58 -25.15 -22.66
N GLY A 69 -26.47 -24.34 -23.70
CA GLY A 69 -25.96 -22.96 -23.60
C GLY A 69 -26.75 -22.09 -22.62
N SER A 70 -28.08 -22.11 -22.69
CA SER A 70 -28.93 -21.34 -21.76
C SER A 70 -28.79 -21.79 -20.30
N ASP A 71 -28.62 -23.09 -20.06
CA ASP A 71 -28.41 -23.68 -18.73
C ASP A 71 -27.06 -23.26 -18.13
N ALA A 72 -26.00 -23.22 -18.96
CA ALA A 72 -24.70 -22.70 -18.56
C ALA A 72 -24.77 -21.21 -18.16
N VAL A 73 -25.55 -20.41 -18.88
CA VAL A 73 -25.77 -18.99 -18.53
C VAL A 73 -26.53 -18.87 -17.22
N ASP A 74 -27.57 -19.68 -17.01
CA ASP A 74 -28.37 -19.67 -15.77
C ASP A 74 -27.54 -20.04 -14.55
N VAL A 75 -26.69 -21.07 -14.66
CA VAL A 75 -25.80 -21.51 -13.57
C VAL A 75 -24.78 -20.43 -13.22
N VAL A 76 -24.10 -19.86 -14.21
CA VAL A 76 -23.11 -18.79 -13.95
C VAL A 76 -23.80 -17.56 -13.37
N PHE A 77 -24.99 -17.22 -13.87
CA PHE A 77 -25.76 -16.10 -13.35
C PHE A 77 -26.18 -16.30 -11.89
N ALA A 78 -26.71 -17.48 -11.55
CA ALA A 78 -27.09 -17.84 -10.19
C ALA A 78 -25.87 -17.85 -9.25
N HIS A 79 -24.74 -18.40 -9.68
CA HIS A 79 -23.50 -18.44 -8.89
C HIS A 79 -22.96 -17.04 -8.58
N LEU A 80 -23.01 -16.12 -9.54
CA LEU A 80 -22.56 -14.74 -9.33
C LEU A 80 -23.48 -13.97 -8.38
N LEU A 81 -24.79 -14.19 -8.44
CA LEU A 81 -25.77 -13.59 -7.53
C LEU A 81 -25.64 -14.13 -6.10
N GLN A 82 -25.46 -15.45 -5.93
CA GLN A 82 -25.37 -16.10 -4.63
C GLN A 82 -24.12 -15.68 -3.85
N ASN A 83 -22.98 -15.55 -4.53
CA ASN A 83 -21.71 -15.23 -3.88
C ASN A 83 -21.45 -13.72 -3.71
N LYS A 84 -22.33 -12.86 -4.24
CA LYS A 84 -22.24 -11.39 -4.18
C LYS A 84 -20.84 -10.83 -4.49
N TYR A 85 -20.12 -11.44 -5.43
CA TYR A 85 -18.75 -11.01 -5.79
C TYR A 85 -18.70 -9.53 -6.21
N PHE A 86 -19.79 -9.04 -6.80
CA PHE A 86 -19.92 -7.67 -7.32
C PHE A 86 -20.88 -6.78 -6.51
N GLY A 87 -21.25 -7.18 -5.28
CA GLY A 87 -22.25 -6.47 -4.48
C GLY A 87 -23.66 -6.52 -5.08
N ASP A 88 -24.52 -5.54 -4.78
CA ASP A 88 -25.91 -5.43 -5.28
C ASP A 88 -25.99 -4.82 -6.70
N VAL A 89 -25.00 -5.08 -7.56
CA VAL A 89 -25.01 -4.60 -8.95
C VAL A 89 -25.84 -5.54 -9.82
N ASP A 90 -26.80 -4.97 -10.56
CA ASP A 90 -27.58 -5.71 -11.55
C ASP A 90 -26.68 -6.21 -12.70
N ILE A 91 -26.45 -7.52 -12.74
CA ILE A 91 -25.72 -8.17 -13.82
C ILE A 91 -26.72 -8.49 -14.93
N SER A 92 -26.52 -7.95 -16.14
CA SER A 92 -27.35 -8.30 -17.29
C SER A 92 -26.97 -9.67 -17.85
N ARG A 93 -27.94 -10.49 -18.28
CA ARG A 93 -27.70 -11.81 -18.90
C ARG A 93 -26.68 -11.75 -20.06
N ALA A 94 -26.69 -10.68 -20.86
CA ALA A 94 -25.72 -10.48 -21.94
C ALA A 94 -24.25 -10.41 -21.49
N LYS A 95 -23.98 -9.97 -20.25
CA LYS A 95 -22.63 -9.99 -19.67
C LYS A 95 -22.20 -11.42 -19.35
N ILE A 96 -23.12 -12.25 -18.87
CA ILE A 96 -22.87 -13.67 -18.60
C ILE A 96 -22.55 -14.43 -19.88
N VAL A 97 -23.26 -14.14 -20.97
CA VAL A 97 -22.97 -14.71 -22.30
C VAL A 97 -21.53 -14.44 -22.72
N ARG A 98 -20.98 -13.25 -22.43
CA ARG A 98 -19.57 -12.93 -22.69
C ARG A 98 -18.60 -13.71 -21.80
N VAL A 99 -18.99 -13.97 -20.55
CA VAL A 99 -18.21 -14.84 -19.65
C VAL A 99 -18.17 -16.27 -20.20
N CYS A 100 -19.32 -16.83 -20.61
CA CYS A 100 -19.38 -18.15 -21.24
C CYS A 100 -18.60 -18.21 -22.56
N GLN A 101 -18.61 -17.14 -23.36
CA GLN A 101 -17.76 -17.03 -24.56
C GLN A 101 -16.27 -17.10 -24.18
N ALA A 102 -15.84 -16.35 -23.17
CA ALA A 102 -14.46 -16.38 -22.72
C ALA A 102 -14.06 -17.80 -22.25
N LEU A 103 -14.91 -18.47 -21.47
CA LEU A 103 -14.66 -19.85 -21.02
C LEU A 103 -14.50 -20.83 -22.21
N MET A 104 -15.28 -20.65 -23.28
CA MET A 104 -15.14 -21.41 -24.52
C MET A 104 -13.83 -21.09 -25.26
N ASP A 105 -13.43 -19.82 -25.31
CA ASP A 105 -12.17 -19.39 -25.94
C ASP A 105 -10.94 -19.95 -25.20
N TYR A 106 -11.00 -20.03 -23.87
CA TYR A 106 -9.98 -20.68 -23.01
C TYR A 106 -10.10 -22.21 -22.96
N LYS A 107 -10.92 -22.83 -23.81
CA LYS A 107 -11.06 -24.29 -23.93
C LYS A 107 -11.51 -24.99 -22.64
N VAL A 108 -12.32 -24.33 -21.79
CA VAL A 108 -12.98 -25.00 -20.64
C VAL A 108 -14.06 -25.97 -21.11
N PHE A 109 -14.74 -25.63 -22.19
CA PHE A 109 -15.71 -26.47 -22.88
C PHE A 109 -15.75 -26.13 -24.37
N GLU A 110 -16.27 -27.04 -25.18
CA GLU A 110 -16.35 -26.91 -26.64
C GLU A 110 -17.78 -27.10 -27.15
N ALA A 111 -18.09 -26.48 -28.30
CA ALA A 111 -19.38 -26.66 -28.96
C ALA A 111 -19.46 -28.05 -29.58
N VAL A 112 -20.56 -28.75 -29.29
CA VAL A 112 -20.86 -30.05 -29.89
C VAL A 112 -21.30 -29.81 -31.33
N SER A 113 -20.39 -30.01 -32.27
CA SER A 113 -20.63 -29.72 -33.69
C SER A 113 -21.81 -30.50 -34.26
N THR A 114 -22.91 -29.81 -34.54
CA THR A 114 -24.00 -30.27 -35.41
C THR A 114 -23.60 -30.03 -36.87
N ARG A 115 -22.65 -30.81 -37.39
CA ARG A 115 -22.15 -30.64 -38.76
C ARG A 115 -23.29 -30.70 -39.79
N VAL A 116 -23.60 -29.56 -40.40
CA VAL A 116 -24.23 -29.46 -41.72
C VAL A 116 -23.34 -28.51 -42.53
N PHE A 117 -22.55 -29.09 -43.43
CA PHE A 117 -21.57 -28.47 -44.33
C PHE A 117 -20.28 -27.90 -43.71
N GLY A 118 -19.15 -28.36 -44.26
CA GLY A 118 -17.80 -28.14 -43.74
C GLY A 118 -17.31 -26.71 -43.89
N LYS A 119 -16.92 -26.14 -42.75
CA LYS A 119 -15.78 -25.22 -42.50
C LYS A 119 -15.76 -24.97 -40.99
N ASP A 120 -14.66 -25.29 -40.32
CA ASP A 120 -14.46 -24.98 -38.89
C ASP A 120 -14.48 -23.46 -38.68
N LYS A 121 -15.67 -22.91 -38.48
CA LYS A 121 -15.86 -21.53 -38.06
C LYS A 121 -15.72 -21.51 -36.55
N ARG A 122 -14.84 -20.65 -36.00
CA ARG A 122 -14.77 -20.39 -34.56
C ARG A 122 -16.19 -20.12 -34.05
N SER A 123 -16.70 -21.01 -33.20
CA SER A 123 -18.08 -20.97 -32.73
C SER A 123 -18.23 -19.85 -31.71
N VAL A 124 -19.09 -18.88 -32.01
CA VAL A 124 -19.61 -17.95 -31.00
C VAL A 124 -20.50 -18.75 -30.06
N PHE A 125 -20.41 -18.48 -28.77
CA PHE A 125 -21.25 -19.04 -27.73
C PHE A 125 -22.69 -18.50 -27.89
N GLU A 126 -23.66 -19.40 -27.79
CA GLU A 126 -25.07 -19.12 -28.01
C GLU A 126 -25.86 -19.45 -26.74
N ASP A 127 -26.51 -18.43 -26.19
CA ASP A 127 -27.49 -18.56 -25.10
C ASP A 127 -28.82 -19.10 -25.66
N SER A 128 -28.83 -20.39 -26.02
CA SER A 128 -29.98 -21.06 -26.60
C SER A 128 -30.15 -22.48 -26.04
N SER A 129 -31.39 -22.96 -26.04
CA SER A 129 -31.74 -24.33 -25.63
C SER A 129 -31.33 -25.40 -26.64
N ASN A 130 -30.97 -24.98 -27.87
CA ASN A 130 -30.59 -25.83 -28.98
C ASN A 130 -29.06 -25.89 -29.18
N SER A 131 -28.28 -25.15 -28.41
CA SER A 131 -26.82 -25.14 -28.52
C SER A 131 -26.24 -26.06 -27.46
N LEU A 132 -25.59 -27.15 -27.89
CA LEU A 132 -25.01 -28.16 -27.01
C LEU A 132 -23.49 -27.96 -26.86
N TYR A 133 -23.02 -28.13 -25.62
CA TYR A 133 -21.62 -27.96 -25.25
C TYR A 133 -21.12 -29.16 -24.43
N ARG A 134 -19.82 -29.42 -24.47
CA ARG A 134 -19.14 -30.51 -23.74
C ARG A 134 -17.88 -29.98 -23.05
N PHE A 135 -17.64 -30.36 -21.80
CA PHE A 135 -16.39 -30.05 -21.11
C PHE A 135 -15.20 -30.81 -21.72
N THR A 136 -14.09 -30.12 -21.93
CA THR A 136 -12.87 -30.67 -22.53
C THR A 136 -12.06 -31.57 -21.59
N ASN A 137 -12.32 -31.51 -20.27
CA ASN A 137 -11.46 -32.13 -19.25
C ASN A 137 -12.05 -33.41 -18.59
N ILE A 138 -13.09 -34.02 -19.17
CA ILE A 138 -13.78 -35.19 -18.56
C ILE A 138 -13.40 -36.53 -19.24
N SER A 139 -12.59 -36.53 -20.30
CA SER A 139 -12.14 -37.79 -20.92
C SER A 139 -10.96 -38.44 -20.17
N SER A 140 -11.16 -38.85 -18.92
CA SER A 140 -10.39 -39.93 -18.26
C SER A 140 -10.87 -40.18 -16.82
N GLN A 141 -12.14 -40.53 -16.64
CA GLN A 141 -12.57 -41.31 -15.47
C GLN A 141 -14.00 -41.82 -15.66
N THR A 142 -14.12 -43.04 -16.20
CA THR A 142 -15.09 -44.06 -15.77
C THR A 142 -14.72 -45.36 -16.48
N ASP A 143 -14.13 -46.29 -15.73
CA ASP A 143 -14.28 -47.72 -15.99
C ASP A 143 -15.74 -48.11 -15.70
N ILE A 144 -16.34 -48.94 -16.56
CA ILE A 144 -17.15 -50.15 -16.27
C ILE A 144 -17.48 -50.84 -17.61
N ASP A 145 -16.59 -51.77 -17.96
CA ASP A 145 -16.76 -53.18 -18.37
C ASP A 145 -17.83 -53.69 -19.38
N LYS A 146 -17.28 -54.45 -20.34
CA LYS A 146 -17.72 -55.67 -21.08
C LYS A 146 -18.37 -55.64 -22.47
N ASP A 147 -17.57 -56.21 -23.38
CA ASP A 147 -17.85 -57.18 -24.46
C ASP A 147 -18.90 -56.84 -25.53
N TYR A 148 -18.43 -56.58 -26.75
CA TYR A 148 -18.59 -57.48 -27.90
C TYR A 148 -17.55 -57.14 -28.98
N GLN A 149 -16.91 -58.18 -29.51
CA GLN A 149 -15.80 -58.15 -30.46
C GLN A 149 -16.18 -57.73 -31.89
N GLN A 150 -15.12 -57.27 -32.58
CA GLN A 150 -14.78 -57.50 -33.99
C GLN A 150 -15.24 -56.49 -35.07
N CYS A 151 -14.32 -55.62 -35.50
CA CYS A 151 -13.48 -55.85 -36.70
C CYS A 151 -12.46 -54.70 -36.91
N THR A 152 -11.20 -55.07 -37.10
CA THR A 152 -9.99 -54.25 -37.37
C THR A 152 -9.80 -53.99 -38.89
N PRO A 153 -8.69 -53.41 -39.39
CA PRO A 153 -7.78 -52.34 -38.89
C PRO A 153 -7.44 -51.27 -39.97
N GLN A 154 -6.90 -50.09 -39.61
CA GLN A 154 -5.63 -49.57 -40.19
C GLN A 154 -5.17 -48.19 -39.69
N ARG A 155 -3.85 -48.17 -39.43
CA ARG A 155 -2.84 -47.10 -39.63
C ARG A 155 -2.78 -45.92 -38.66
N ASP A 156 -1.78 -46.06 -37.79
CA ASP A 156 -0.79 -45.04 -37.43
C ASP A 156 -0.71 -43.86 -38.40
N GLN A 157 -0.93 -42.66 -37.85
CA GLN A 157 -0.09 -41.50 -38.16
C GLN A 157 -0.07 -40.57 -36.94
N ARG A 158 1.01 -40.73 -36.17
CA ARG A 158 1.55 -39.69 -35.29
C ARG A 158 1.68 -38.41 -36.12
N THR A 159 0.84 -37.43 -35.83
CA THR A 159 1.06 -36.07 -36.32
C THR A 159 1.27 -35.19 -35.10
N MET A 160 2.54 -34.93 -34.79
CA MET A 160 2.94 -33.79 -34.00
C MET A 160 2.35 -32.55 -34.66
N PHE A 161 1.37 -31.91 -34.02
CA PHE A 161 1.04 -30.53 -34.35
C PHE A 161 1.55 -29.64 -33.23
N GLN A 162 2.63 -28.96 -33.57
CA GLN A 162 3.22 -27.85 -32.85
C GLN A 162 2.12 -26.84 -32.50
N SER A 163 1.89 -26.64 -31.20
CA SER A 163 1.13 -25.49 -30.71
C SER A 163 1.93 -24.23 -31.06
N THR A 164 1.45 -23.49 -32.06
CA THR A 164 1.93 -22.15 -32.36
C THR A 164 1.59 -21.21 -31.19
N PRO A 165 2.49 -20.28 -30.82
CA PRO A 165 2.27 -19.37 -29.70
C PRO A 165 1.30 -18.28 -30.15
N VAL A 166 0.02 -18.40 -29.78
CA VAL A 166 -0.93 -17.30 -29.89
C VAL A 166 -0.76 -16.44 -28.64
N LYS A 167 -0.40 -15.17 -28.86
CA LYS A 167 -0.18 -14.13 -27.84
C LYS A 167 -1.27 -14.17 -26.77
N ALA A 168 -0.84 -14.24 -25.51
CA ALA A 168 -1.63 -13.88 -24.36
C ALA A 168 -1.90 -12.37 -24.40
N GLU A 169 -2.97 -11.97 -25.09
CA GLU A 169 -3.71 -10.78 -24.68
C GLU A 169 -4.30 -11.10 -23.30
N SER A 170 -4.00 -10.23 -22.34
CA SER A 170 -4.03 -10.55 -20.93
C SER A 170 -5.47 -10.75 -20.44
N LEU A 171 -5.67 -11.72 -19.54
CA LEU A 171 -6.94 -11.92 -18.82
C LEU A 171 -7.40 -10.66 -18.06
N GLU A 172 -6.49 -9.73 -17.77
CA GLU A 172 -6.81 -8.42 -17.19
C GLU A 172 -7.46 -7.47 -18.22
N ASP A 173 -7.06 -7.52 -19.50
CA ASP A 173 -7.67 -6.70 -20.57
C ASP A 173 -9.14 -7.09 -20.83
N LEU A 174 -9.50 -8.37 -20.71
CA LEU A 174 -10.89 -8.82 -20.82
C LEU A 174 -11.76 -8.39 -19.63
N TRP A 175 -11.16 -8.24 -18.45
CA TRP A 175 -11.84 -7.77 -17.23
C TRP A 175 -12.14 -6.27 -17.29
N GLU A 176 -11.20 -5.46 -17.80
CA GLU A 176 -11.38 -4.03 -18.09
C GLU A 176 -12.50 -3.82 -19.15
N ASN A 177 -12.54 -4.65 -20.19
CA ASN A 177 -13.56 -4.61 -21.25
C ASN A 177 -14.99 -4.95 -20.77
N LEU A 178 -15.15 -5.58 -19.62
CA LEU A 178 -16.46 -5.84 -19.01
C LEU A 178 -17.01 -4.64 -18.22
N SER A 179 -16.22 -3.58 -18.03
CA SER A 179 -16.59 -2.25 -17.49
C SER A 179 -17.72 -2.31 -16.46
N LEU A 180 -17.44 -2.97 -15.33
CA LEU A 180 -18.21 -2.79 -14.11
C LEU A 180 -17.62 -1.58 -13.38
N LYS A 181 -18.06 -0.37 -13.75
CA LYS A 181 -17.82 0.79 -12.89
C LYS A 181 -18.50 0.51 -11.55
N PRO A 182 -17.78 0.58 -10.41
CA PRO A 182 -18.42 0.54 -9.11
C PRO A 182 -19.45 1.67 -9.05
N ALA A 183 -20.62 1.38 -8.49
CA ALA A 183 -21.64 2.39 -8.26
C ALA A 183 -21.01 3.59 -7.52
N ASN A 184 -21.22 4.78 -8.07
CA ASN A 184 -20.84 6.04 -7.44
C ASN A 184 -21.49 6.08 -6.05
N THR A 185 -20.71 5.84 -5.01
CA THR A 185 -21.00 6.41 -3.71
C THR A 185 -20.95 7.93 -3.86
N PRO A 186 -21.75 8.71 -3.11
CA PRO A 186 -21.66 10.16 -3.13
C PRO A 186 -20.39 10.58 -2.38
N HIS A 187 -19.22 10.22 -2.91
CA HIS A 187 -17.99 10.92 -2.66
C HIS A 187 -17.96 12.11 -3.62
N VAL A 188 -17.86 13.30 -3.05
CA VAL A 188 -17.61 14.54 -3.77
C VAL A 188 -16.49 14.27 -4.80
N ASN A 189 -16.80 14.40 -6.08
CA ASN A 189 -15.85 14.27 -7.19
C ASN A 189 -14.83 15.42 -7.12
N VAL A 190 -13.86 15.32 -6.22
CA VAL A 190 -12.73 16.26 -6.11
C VAL A 190 -11.66 15.94 -7.16
N SER A 191 -11.65 14.71 -7.71
CA SER A 191 -10.58 14.20 -8.57
C SER A 191 -10.71 14.49 -10.07
N GLU A 192 -11.84 15.00 -10.57
CA GLU A 192 -12.03 15.17 -12.03
C GLU A 192 -11.50 16.51 -12.58
N ASN A 193 -11.26 17.52 -11.72
CA ASN A 193 -10.94 18.88 -12.17
C ASN A 193 -9.48 19.33 -11.96
N LEU A 194 -8.63 18.54 -11.29
CA LEU A 194 -7.24 18.90 -11.01
C LEU A 194 -6.26 17.84 -11.52
N PRO A 195 -5.13 18.23 -12.16
CA PRO A 195 -4.10 17.27 -12.57
C PRO A 195 -3.56 16.48 -11.38
N ARG A 196 -3.30 15.17 -11.57
CA ARG A 196 -2.74 14.28 -10.53
C ARG A 196 -1.43 14.81 -9.93
N GLN A 197 -0.64 15.54 -10.72
CA GLN A 197 0.58 16.18 -10.25
C GLN A 197 0.29 17.23 -9.17
N VAL A 198 -0.69 18.11 -9.39
CA VAL A 198 -1.10 19.14 -8.42
C VAL A 198 -1.61 18.51 -7.13
N ILE A 199 -2.37 17.42 -7.25
CA ILE A 199 -2.86 16.68 -6.07
C ILE A 199 -1.69 16.14 -5.25
N ASN A 200 -0.71 15.52 -5.90
CA ASN A 200 0.49 14.98 -5.22
C ASN A 200 1.34 16.10 -4.59
N GLU A 201 1.51 17.23 -5.27
CA GLU A 201 2.21 18.42 -4.75
C GLU A 201 1.50 18.95 -3.50
N VAL A 202 0.17 19.10 -3.52
CA VAL A 202 -0.61 19.52 -2.35
C VAL A 202 -0.43 18.55 -1.18
N TRP A 203 -0.48 17.24 -1.42
CA TRP A 203 -0.23 16.25 -0.38
C TRP A 203 1.16 16.38 0.22
N GLN A 204 2.19 16.54 -0.61
CA GLN A 204 3.57 16.68 -0.16
C GLN A 204 3.77 17.98 0.63
N GLU A 205 3.35 19.12 0.09
CA GLU A 205 3.47 20.42 0.74
C GLU A 205 2.76 20.45 2.09
N GLN A 206 1.53 19.94 2.18
CA GLN A 206 0.80 19.89 3.45
C GLN A 206 1.43 18.91 4.44
N THR A 207 2.03 17.81 3.96
CA THR A 207 2.76 16.86 4.82
C THR A 207 3.97 17.53 5.44
N ILE A 208 4.79 18.22 4.63
CA ILE A 208 5.98 18.94 5.10
C ILE A 208 5.56 20.07 6.03
N ALA A 209 4.63 20.93 5.62
CA ALA A 209 4.17 22.05 6.44
C ALA A 209 3.67 21.61 7.82
N ARG A 210 2.90 20.52 7.88
CA ARG A 210 2.41 19.99 9.16
C ARG A 210 3.55 19.39 9.98
N LEU A 211 4.51 18.71 9.35
CA LEU A 211 5.67 18.15 10.04
C LEU A 211 6.53 19.25 10.68
N LEU A 212 6.72 20.38 9.99
CA LEU A 212 7.44 21.55 10.51
C LEU A 212 6.72 22.26 11.66
N GLN A 213 5.39 22.14 11.75
CA GLN A 213 4.64 22.67 12.91
C GLN A 213 4.81 21.80 14.16
N LEU A 214 5.12 20.50 13.98
CA LEU A 214 5.26 19.55 15.07
C LEU A 214 6.71 19.45 15.56
N VAL A 215 7.66 19.63 14.65
CA VAL A 215 9.08 19.47 14.90
C VAL A 215 9.84 20.72 14.48
N ASP A 216 10.50 21.37 15.44
CA ASP A 216 11.41 22.48 15.17
C ASP A 216 12.69 21.93 14.50
N LEU A 217 12.88 22.23 13.21
CA LEU A 217 14.06 21.84 12.44
C LEU A 217 15.02 23.01 12.28
N PRO A 218 16.33 22.83 12.51
CA PRO A 218 17.32 23.88 12.33
C PRO A 218 17.59 24.18 10.84
N LEU A 219 17.47 23.18 9.95
CA LEU A 219 17.70 23.29 8.51
C LEU A 219 16.66 22.43 7.76
N LEU A 220 16.20 22.91 6.60
CA LEU A 220 15.18 22.26 5.77
C LEU A 220 15.75 21.67 4.47
N ASP A 221 17.03 21.88 4.20
CA ASP A 221 17.65 21.59 2.91
C ASP A 221 17.51 20.12 2.53
N SER A 222 17.66 19.19 3.48
CA SER A 222 17.46 17.76 3.24
C SER A 222 16.03 17.40 2.83
N LEU A 223 15.01 18.03 3.43
CA LEU A 223 13.60 17.83 3.06
C LEU A 223 13.25 18.46 1.70
N LEU A 224 13.95 19.53 1.32
CA LEU A 224 13.75 20.24 0.05
C LEU A 224 14.55 19.60 -1.08
N GLU A 225 15.74 19.04 -0.83
CA GLU A 225 16.59 18.37 -1.84
C GLU A 225 16.01 17.02 -2.30
N HIS A 226 15.28 16.31 -1.42
CA HIS A 226 14.49 15.13 -1.80
C HIS A 226 13.41 15.44 -2.87
N GLN A 227 13.14 16.71 -3.16
CA GLN A 227 12.25 17.15 -4.24
C GLN A 227 12.92 17.13 -5.62
N ALA A 228 14.25 17.25 -5.69
CA ALA A 228 14.99 17.37 -6.95
C ALA A 228 15.28 16.00 -7.60
N VAL A 229 15.41 14.95 -6.79
CA VAL A 229 15.58 13.57 -7.26
C VAL A 229 14.21 12.91 -7.36
N ARG A 230 13.44 13.29 -8.39
CA ARG A 230 12.30 12.48 -8.82
C ARG A 230 12.84 11.12 -9.25
N PRO A 231 12.43 10.00 -8.66
CA PRO A 231 12.62 8.72 -9.31
C PRO A 231 11.79 8.80 -10.60
N GLN A 232 12.45 8.79 -11.75
CA GLN A 232 11.81 8.11 -12.88
C GLN A 232 11.42 6.74 -12.33
N LEU A 233 10.14 6.38 -12.46
CA LEU A 233 9.62 5.05 -12.16
C LEU A 233 10.75 4.04 -12.44
N PRO A 234 11.27 3.32 -11.43
CA PRO A 234 12.11 2.19 -11.72
C PRO A 234 11.26 1.31 -12.61
N GLN A 235 11.60 1.25 -13.90
CA GLN A 235 11.16 0.13 -14.70
C GLN A 235 11.57 -1.08 -13.88
N PRO A 236 10.66 -2.05 -13.66
CA PRO A 236 11.09 -3.31 -13.06
C PRO A 236 12.31 -3.71 -13.88
N ARG A 237 13.46 -3.85 -13.21
CA ARG A 237 14.65 -4.43 -13.84
C ARG A 237 14.20 -5.82 -14.26
N LYS A 238 13.65 -5.92 -15.47
CA LYS A 238 13.55 -7.14 -16.22
C LYS A 238 15.00 -7.51 -16.39
N ALA A 239 15.48 -8.37 -15.50
CA ALA A 239 16.70 -9.08 -15.71
C ALA A 239 16.56 -9.69 -17.11
N THR A 240 17.31 -9.11 -18.04
CA THR A 240 17.49 -9.63 -19.38
C THR A 240 18.01 -11.06 -19.24
N GLY A 241 17.19 -12.02 -19.65
CA GLY A 241 17.58 -13.42 -19.72
C GLY A 241 16.61 -14.32 -18.96
N TYR A 242 15.78 -15.04 -19.71
CA TYR A 242 15.09 -16.23 -19.23
C TYR A 242 16.12 -17.26 -18.76
N ILE A 243 16.49 -17.18 -17.49
CA ILE A 243 17.00 -18.32 -16.75
C ILE A 243 15.98 -18.48 -15.63
N ILE A 244 15.15 -19.53 -15.72
CA ILE A 244 14.43 -20.04 -14.55
C ILE A 244 15.53 -20.59 -13.65
N THR A 245 16.17 -19.73 -12.87
CA THR A 245 17.09 -20.14 -11.80
C THR A 245 16.24 -20.79 -10.72
N SER A 246 16.77 -21.86 -10.10
CA SER A 246 16.13 -22.59 -8.99
C SER A 246 15.53 -21.68 -7.91
N ASN A 247 16.09 -20.48 -7.76
CA ASN A 247 15.74 -19.48 -6.76
C ASN A 247 14.30 -18.95 -6.85
N TYR A 248 13.66 -18.97 -8.03
CA TYR A 248 12.27 -18.51 -8.17
C TYR A 248 11.29 -19.51 -7.54
N LEU A 249 11.56 -20.80 -7.69
CA LEU A 249 10.73 -21.87 -7.11
C LEU A 249 10.79 -21.85 -5.59
N ASP A 250 11.97 -21.61 -5.00
CA ASP A 250 12.13 -21.52 -3.54
C ASP A 250 11.26 -20.40 -2.92
N ARG A 251 11.14 -19.25 -3.60
CA ARG A 251 10.27 -18.14 -3.18
C ARG A 251 8.79 -18.49 -3.27
N GLU A 252 8.37 -19.13 -4.35
CA GLU A 252 6.98 -19.57 -4.52
C GLU A 252 6.60 -20.68 -3.52
N ILE A 253 7.54 -21.59 -3.22
CA ILE A 253 7.34 -22.65 -2.22
C ILE A 253 7.16 -22.04 -0.83
N LEU A 254 8.01 -21.09 -0.43
CA LEU A 254 7.90 -20.41 0.86
C LEU A 254 6.58 -19.61 0.96
N LYS A 255 6.15 -18.98 -0.14
CA LYS A 255 4.87 -18.27 -0.19
C LYS A 255 3.67 -19.21 -0.07
N ALA A 256 3.67 -20.32 -0.83
CA ALA A 256 2.62 -21.33 -0.73
C ALA A 256 2.59 -21.99 0.66
N PHE A 257 3.76 -22.17 1.29
CA PHE A 257 3.86 -22.59 2.68
C PHE A 257 3.21 -21.57 3.61
N SER A 258 3.57 -20.28 3.50
CA SER A 258 2.93 -19.19 4.27
C SER A 258 1.41 -19.20 4.15
N ASP A 259 0.88 -19.30 2.94
CA ASP A 259 -0.55 -19.30 2.66
C ASP A 259 -1.30 -20.51 3.25
N SER A 260 -0.58 -21.61 3.51
CA SER A 260 -1.11 -22.83 4.13
C SER A 260 -1.06 -22.83 5.66
N GLN A 261 -0.25 -21.96 6.27
CA GLN A 261 -0.06 -21.87 7.72
C GLN A 261 -1.04 -20.85 8.33
N THR A 262 -1.51 -21.11 9.54
CA THR A 262 -2.35 -20.16 10.31
C THR A 262 -1.54 -19.26 11.25
N ASP A 263 -0.21 -19.45 11.30
CA ASP A 263 0.67 -18.75 12.23
C ASP A 263 1.06 -17.38 11.68
N GLU A 264 0.51 -16.33 12.30
CA GLU A 264 0.77 -14.93 11.98
C GLU A 264 2.27 -14.60 12.01
N TRP A 265 3.04 -15.19 12.93
CA TRP A 265 4.48 -14.97 13.05
C TRP A 265 5.23 -15.50 11.83
N LEU A 266 4.92 -16.72 11.39
CA LEU A 266 5.56 -17.34 10.23
C LEU A 266 5.21 -16.58 8.95
N SER A 267 3.95 -16.18 8.78
CA SER A 267 3.55 -15.38 7.61
C SER A 267 4.30 -14.05 7.54
N ALA A 268 4.44 -13.35 8.68
CA ALA A 268 5.15 -12.08 8.75
C ALA A 268 6.65 -12.24 8.45
N ALA A 269 7.27 -13.33 8.91
CA ALA A 269 8.66 -13.64 8.63
C ALA A 269 8.89 -13.92 7.14
N ILE A 270 8.00 -14.68 6.50
CA ILE A 270 8.10 -15.04 5.08
C ILE A 270 7.89 -13.79 4.19
N ASP A 271 6.98 -12.89 4.56
CA ASP A 271 6.77 -11.62 3.85
C ASP A 271 8.04 -10.74 3.83
N CYS A 272 8.90 -10.83 4.84
CA CYS A 272 10.20 -10.15 4.86
C CYS A 272 11.21 -10.78 3.88
N LEU A 273 11.10 -12.07 3.55
CA LEU A 273 12.03 -12.75 2.65
C LEU A 273 11.95 -12.22 1.20
N GLU A 274 10.86 -11.54 0.83
CA GLU A 274 10.73 -10.88 -0.48
C GLU A 274 11.86 -9.87 -0.73
N TYR A 275 12.40 -9.25 0.31
CA TYR A 275 13.46 -8.23 0.22
C TYR A 275 14.87 -8.78 0.41
N LEU A 276 15.00 -10.04 0.83
CA LEU A 276 16.30 -10.69 1.01
C LEU A 276 16.89 -11.12 -0.34
N PRO A 277 18.23 -11.16 -0.50
CA PRO A 277 18.88 -11.69 -1.69
C PRO A 277 18.56 -13.17 -1.91
N ASP A 278 18.46 -13.58 -3.17
CA ASP A 278 18.08 -14.95 -3.55
C ASP A 278 18.94 -16.03 -2.91
N HIS A 279 20.26 -15.83 -2.79
CA HIS A 279 21.16 -16.83 -2.18
C HIS A 279 20.79 -17.11 -0.71
N MET A 280 20.41 -16.08 0.05
CA MET A 280 19.97 -16.25 1.44
C MET A 280 18.63 -16.99 1.49
N VAL A 281 17.71 -16.70 0.57
CA VAL A 281 16.40 -17.36 0.53
C VAL A 281 16.55 -18.86 0.19
N VAL A 282 17.45 -19.19 -0.73
CA VAL A 282 17.78 -20.58 -1.07
C VAL A 282 18.46 -21.29 0.10
N ASP A 283 19.35 -20.62 0.83
CA ASP A 283 19.96 -21.20 2.03
C ASP A 283 18.91 -21.45 3.12
N ILE A 284 17.95 -20.54 3.29
CA ILE A 284 16.83 -20.73 4.22
C ILE A 284 15.98 -21.92 3.79
N SER A 285 15.59 -22.02 2.52
CA SER A 285 14.73 -23.11 2.01
C SER A 285 15.39 -24.49 2.09
N ARG A 286 16.73 -24.55 2.00
CA ARG A 286 17.49 -25.81 2.07
C ARG A 286 17.82 -26.26 3.49
N ASN A 287 17.86 -25.34 4.45
CA ASN A 287 18.11 -25.63 5.86
C ASN A 287 16.83 -25.82 6.68
N LEU A 288 15.69 -26.03 6.00
CA LEU A 288 14.40 -26.25 6.64
C LEU A 288 14.38 -27.61 7.35
N PRO A 289 14.00 -27.68 8.64
CA PRO A 289 13.72 -28.93 9.32
C PRO A 289 12.61 -29.75 8.61
N ASP A 290 12.88 -31.02 8.33
CA ASP A 290 11.96 -31.96 7.65
C ASP A 290 10.72 -32.36 8.48
N GLN A 291 10.63 -31.96 9.76
CA GLN A 291 9.56 -32.38 10.67
C GLN A 291 8.79 -31.18 11.27
N PRO A 292 7.44 -31.23 11.29
CA PRO A 292 6.58 -30.15 11.82
C PRO A 292 6.67 -29.97 13.34
N ASP A 293 7.15 -30.96 14.09
CA ASP A 293 7.35 -30.89 15.54
C ASP A 293 8.47 -29.92 15.98
N LYS A 294 9.14 -29.28 15.02
CA LYS A 294 10.19 -28.26 15.24
C LYS A 294 9.79 -26.88 14.69
N ALA A 295 8.51 -26.52 14.80
CA ALA A 295 8.02 -25.19 14.38
C ALA A 295 8.84 -24.03 15.00
N ASP A 296 9.28 -24.18 16.25
CA ASP A 296 10.12 -23.17 16.92
C ASP A 296 11.51 -23.05 16.30
N ALA A 297 12.09 -24.16 15.81
CA ALA A 297 13.38 -24.13 15.12
C ALA A 297 13.29 -23.36 13.79
N TRP A 298 12.17 -23.52 13.07
CA TRP A 298 11.88 -22.73 11.87
C TRP A 298 11.81 -21.24 12.18
N LYS A 299 11.09 -20.85 13.24
CA LYS A 299 10.95 -19.46 13.65
C LYS A 299 12.30 -18.84 14.04
N LEU A 300 13.11 -19.56 14.84
CA LEU A 300 14.44 -19.08 15.23
C LEU A 300 15.38 -18.91 14.03
N LEU A 301 15.37 -19.86 13.07
CA LEU A 301 16.17 -19.78 11.86
C LEU A 301 15.78 -18.58 10.98
N LEU A 302 14.48 -18.34 10.82
CA LEU A 302 13.98 -17.17 10.07
C LEU A 302 14.38 -15.87 10.75
N PHE A 303 14.20 -15.77 12.07
CA PHE A 303 14.58 -14.59 12.84
C PHE A 303 16.07 -14.28 12.71
N GLU A 304 16.93 -15.29 12.82
CA GLU A 304 18.39 -15.11 12.71
C GLU A 304 18.79 -14.63 11.32
N ASN A 305 18.23 -15.20 10.26
CA ASN A 305 18.56 -14.81 8.88
C ASN A 305 18.05 -13.41 8.53
N ILE A 306 16.82 -13.07 8.92
CA ILE A 306 16.25 -11.72 8.75
C ILE A 306 17.08 -10.72 9.55
N GLY A 307 17.42 -11.05 10.80
CA GLY A 307 18.28 -10.24 11.66
C GLY A 307 19.68 -10.03 11.07
N ARG A 308 20.28 -11.06 10.48
CA ARG A 308 21.59 -11.00 9.82
C ARG A 308 21.57 -10.09 8.60
N TYR A 309 20.55 -10.21 7.75
CA TYR A 309 20.38 -9.37 6.57
C TYR A 309 20.26 -7.88 6.96
N TYR A 310 19.32 -7.56 7.85
CA TYR A 310 19.09 -6.18 8.28
C TYR A 310 20.24 -5.62 9.12
N GLY A 311 20.95 -6.47 9.88
CA GLY A 311 22.15 -6.06 10.62
C GLY A 311 23.36 -5.74 9.73
N GLN A 312 23.43 -6.32 8.53
CA GLN A 312 24.50 -6.06 7.54
C GLN A 312 24.18 -4.92 6.58
N LYS A 313 22.91 -4.47 6.51
CA LYS A 313 22.48 -3.37 5.63
C LYS A 313 23.21 -2.09 6.04
N LYS A 314 23.92 -1.47 5.08
CA LYS A 314 24.75 -0.27 5.33
C LYS A 314 23.91 0.99 5.56
N GLU A 315 22.77 1.08 4.90
CA GLU A 315 21.87 2.23 4.99
C GLU A 315 20.59 1.87 5.76
N PRO A 316 20.21 2.65 6.79
CA PRO A 316 18.97 2.43 7.51
C PRO A 316 17.76 2.73 6.61
N LEU A 317 16.63 2.07 6.86
CA LEU A 317 15.39 2.26 6.10
C LEU A 317 14.84 3.69 6.22
N LEU A 318 15.05 4.34 7.38
CA LEU A 318 14.61 5.70 7.64
C LEU A 318 15.80 6.67 7.51
N SER A 319 16.31 6.83 6.29
CA SER A 319 17.48 7.68 6.00
C SER A 319 17.14 8.99 5.29
N HIS A 320 15.90 9.20 4.83
CA HIS A 320 15.53 10.32 3.96
C HIS A 320 15.56 11.70 4.65
N ALA A 321 15.22 11.80 5.92
CA ALA A 321 15.37 13.06 6.65
C ALA A 321 15.77 12.82 8.11
N PRO A 322 17.06 12.48 8.35
CA PRO A 322 17.51 12.08 9.68
C PRO A 322 17.42 13.22 10.69
N GLU A 323 17.43 14.48 10.24
CA GLU A 323 17.32 15.70 11.05
C GLU A 323 16.00 15.78 11.85
N ILE A 324 14.98 15.02 11.43
CA ILE A 324 13.65 15.02 12.05
C ILE A 324 13.61 14.07 13.25
N HIS A 325 14.44 13.04 13.27
CA HIS A 325 14.42 12.04 14.34
C HIS A 325 14.65 12.63 15.75
N PRO A 326 15.59 13.58 15.97
CA PRO A 326 15.76 14.25 17.26
C PRO A 326 14.49 14.95 17.75
N GLY A 327 13.81 15.68 16.87
CA GLY A 327 12.58 16.39 17.25
C GLY A 327 11.43 15.45 17.61
N ILE A 328 11.24 14.37 16.85
CA ILE A 328 10.25 13.32 17.20
C ILE A 328 10.61 12.66 18.53
N ALA A 329 11.90 12.37 18.76
CA ALA A 329 12.36 11.80 20.03
C ALA A 329 12.12 12.75 21.21
N GLU A 330 12.26 14.06 21.02
CA GLU A 330 11.96 15.06 22.06
C GLU A 330 10.48 15.13 22.37
N LEU A 331 9.60 15.06 21.37
CA LEU A 331 8.15 14.94 21.60
C LEU A 331 7.83 13.71 22.45
N LEU A 332 8.49 12.57 22.18
CA LEU A 332 8.31 11.33 22.95
C LEU A 332 8.81 11.47 24.40
N VAL A 333 10.00 12.04 24.60
CA VAL A 333 10.57 12.27 25.93
C VAL A 333 9.69 13.22 26.75
N ASN A 334 9.07 14.21 26.09
CA ASN A 334 8.15 15.15 26.71
C ASN A 334 6.72 14.58 26.92
N GLY A 335 6.47 13.30 26.61
CA GLY A 335 5.18 12.64 26.81
C GLY A 335 4.09 13.03 25.81
N LYS A 336 4.43 13.71 24.72
CA LYS A 336 3.48 14.17 23.68
C LYS A 336 3.18 13.08 22.65
N MET A 337 2.64 11.95 23.13
CA MET A 337 2.48 10.71 22.36
C MET A 337 1.69 10.89 21.05
N GLU A 338 0.58 11.65 21.07
CA GLU A 338 -0.24 11.91 19.89
C GLU A 338 0.52 12.72 18.82
N GLN A 339 1.25 13.76 19.26
CA GLN A 339 2.05 14.59 18.36
C GLN A 339 3.24 13.81 17.79
N SER A 340 3.86 12.93 18.59
CA SER A 340 4.91 12.03 18.13
C SER A 340 4.40 11.03 17.09
N LEU A 341 3.22 10.45 17.30
CA LEU A 341 2.58 9.54 16.34
C LEU A 341 2.25 10.27 15.05
N GLU A 342 1.66 11.46 15.13
CA GLU A 342 1.36 12.30 13.97
C GLU A 342 2.63 12.65 13.20
N ALA A 343 3.69 13.08 13.90
CA ALA A 343 4.97 13.40 13.27
C ALA A 343 5.61 12.18 12.58
N LEU A 344 5.53 10.99 13.18
CA LEU A 344 6.00 9.74 12.55
C LEU A 344 5.17 9.35 11.32
N GLN A 345 3.84 9.48 11.38
CA GLN A 345 2.96 9.22 10.24
C GLN A 345 3.29 10.13 9.06
N LEU A 346 3.53 11.42 9.32
CA LEU A 346 3.95 12.40 8.30
C LEU A 346 5.35 12.08 7.76
N TYR A 347 6.29 11.76 8.64
CA TYR A 347 7.65 11.37 8.27
C TYR A 347 7.67 10.14 7.35
N LEU A 348 6.91 9.09 7.70
CA LEU A 348 6.79 7.86 6.90
C LEU A 348 5.99 8.06 5.62
N LYS A 349 5.11 9.06 5.55
CA LYS A 349 4.37 9.40 4.32
C LYS A 349 5.30 9.98 3.24
N LEU A 350 6.41 10.61 3.64
CA LEU A 350 7.45 11.12 2.73
C LEU A 350 8.40 10.04 2.21
N LEU A 351 8.33 8.82 2.74
CA LEU A 351 9.17 7.71 2.33
C LEU A 351 8.76 7.14 0.96
N ASP A 352 9.73 6.73 0.16
CA ASP A 352 9.49 6.07 -1.13
C ASP A 352 8.62 4.83 -0.99
N SER A 353 7.75 4.59 -1.97
CA SER A 353 6.77 3.50 -1.93
C SER A 353 7.39 2.12 -1.65
N GLN A 354 8.53 1.82 -2.29
CA GLN A 354 9.21 0.54 -2.14
C GLN A 354 9.82 0.37 -0.73
N ILE A 355 10.49 1.41 -0.23
CA ILE A 355 11.13 1.41 1.09
C ILE A 355 10.05 1.40 2.19
N ARG A 356 8.93 2.11 1.97
CA ARG A 356 7.79 2.13 2.88
C ARG A 356 7.13 0.76 3.03
N GLU A 357 7.00 0.01 1.94
CA GLU A 357 6.44 -1.34 1.98
C GLU A 357 7.41 -2.34 2.65
N GLU A 358 8.71 -2.25 2.35
CA GLU A 358 9.75 -3.02 3.07
C GLU A 358 9.70 -2.72 4.57
N PHE A 359 9.66 -1.44 4.96
CA PHE A 359 9.56 -1.00 6.34
C PHE A 359 8.27 -1.50 7.01
N ARG A 360 7.12 -1.43 6.32
CA ARG A 360 5.82 -1.91 6.85
C ARG A 360 5.89 -3.38 7.24
N ARG A 361 6.42 -4.22 6.35
CA ARG A 361 6.50 -5.67 6.56
C ARG A 361 7.50 -6.01 7.66
N LEU A 362 8.68 -5.36 7.67
CA LEU A 362 9.63 -5.51 8.76
C LEU A 362 9.04 -5.08 10.11
N LEU A 363 8.37 -3.93 10.17
CA LEU A 363 7.78 -3.44 11.41
C LEU A 363 6.66 -4.36 11.91
N TYR A 364 5.85 -4.90 11.00
CA TYR A 364 4.84 -5.91 11.33
C TYR A 364 5.48 -7.18 11.91
N PHE A 365 6.50 -7.72 11.25
CA PHE A 365 7.26 -8.85 11.77
C PHE A 365 7.85 -8.56 13.15
N MET A 366 8.45 -7.39 13.35
CA MET A 366 8.98 -6.97 14.65
C MET A 366 7.90 -6.93 15.73
N ALA A 367 6.71 -6.42 15.42
CA ALA A 367 5.60 -6.37 16.36
C ALA A 367 5.10 -7.78 16.74
N VAL A 368 4.88 -8.65 15.75
CA VAL A 368 4.44 -10.03 16.01
C VAL A 368 5.51 -10.82 16.78
N ALA A 369 6.80 -10.63 16.45
CA ALA A 369 7.91 -11.28 17.15
C ALA A 369 8.12 -10.74 18.58
N ALA A 370 7.87 -9.45 18.83
CA ALA A 370 8.00 -8.86 20.15
C ALA A 370 6.90 -9.30 21.12
N HIS A 371 5.68 -9.54 20.62
CA HIS A 371 4.52 -9.94 21.44
C HIS A 371 4.31 -11.46 21.55
N ASN A 372 5.08 -12.27 20.82
CA ASN A 372 4.94 -13.72 20.90
C ASN A 372 5.42 -14.22 22.27
N SER A 373 4.50 -14.77 23.07
CA SER A 373 4.78 -15.32 24.40
C SER A 373 5.15 -16.81 24.39
N GLU A 374 4.83 -17.52 23.30
CA GLU A 374 5.04 -18.97 23.18
C GLU A 374 6.49 -19.28 22.77
N LEU A 375 7.03 -18.51 21.83
CA LEU A 375 8.42 -18.64 21.37
C LEU A 375 9.32 -17.61 22.07
N LYS A 376 10.31 -18.05 22.85
CA LYS A 376 11.41 -17.20 23.28
C LYS A 376 12.52 -17.13 22.23
N LEU A 377 12.83 -15.93 21.75
CA LEU A 377 13.94 -15.67 20.82
C LEU A 377 15.30 -15.87 21.49
N GLN A 378 15.40 -15.55 22.78
CA GLN A 378 16.57 -15.80 23.64
C GLN A 378 16.06 -16.17 25.03
N GLU A 379 16.62 -17.24 25.62
CA GLU A 379 16.11 -17.85 26.86
C GLU A 379 16.07 -16.88 28.06
N GLU A 380 17.11 -16.03 28.16
CA GLU A 380 17.34 -15.08 29.25
C GLU A 380 16.90 -13.63 28.94
N SER A 381 16.25 -13.38 27.80
CA SER A 381 15.89 -12.01 27.39
C SER A 381 14.45 -11.88 26.94
N ASP A 382 13.87 -10.71 27.19
CA ASP A 382 12.55 -10.34 26.68
C ASP A 382 12.59 -10.16 25.16
N ASN A 383 11.66 -10.79 24.44
CA ASN A 383 11.58 -10.77 22.98
C ASN A 383 11.54 -9.35 22.42
N ARG A 384 10.79 -8.47 23.10
CA ARG A 384 10.73 -7.04 22.77
C ARG A 384 12.11 -6.38 22.72
N MET A 385 12.97 -6.72 23.68
CA MET A 385 14.31 -6.17 23.76
C MET A 385 15.27 -6.80 22.75
N VAL A 386 15.10 -8.09 22.45
CA VAL A 386 15.86 -8.79 21.39
C VAL A 386 15.55 -8.17 20.04
N VAL A 387 14.27 -8.06 19.68
CA VAL A 387 13.79 -7.45 18.43
C VAL A 387 14.34 -6.03 18.27
N LYS A 388 14.20 -5.20 19.31
CA LYS A 388 14.75 -3.83 19.31
C LYS A 388 16.25 -3.82 19.01
N ARG A 389 17.03 -4.65 19.72
CA ARG A 389 18.50 -4.69 19.56
C ARG A 389 18.91 -5.15 18.16
N THR A 390 18.22 -6.15 17.61
CA THR A 390 18.52 -6.72 16.29
C THR A 390 18.26 -5.73 15.16
N PHE A 391 17.11 -5.04 15.18
CA PHE A 391 16.68 -4.21 14.04
C PHE A 391 16.90 -2.70 14.20
N SER A 392 17.28 -2.22 15.39
CA SER A 392 17.44 -0.78 15.65
C SER A 392 18.33 -0.09 14.60
N LYS A 393 19.51 -0.63 14.29
CA LYS A 393 20.44 -0.05 13.31
C LYS A 393 19.90 -0.08 11.88
N ALA A 394 19.07 -1.07 11.56
CA ALA A 394 18.48 -1.23 10.24
C ALA A 394 17.35 -0.23 9.99
N ILE A 395 16.66 0.20 11.05
CA ILE A 395 15.56 1.16 10.96
C ILE A 395 16.07 2.58 11.11
N ILE A 396 16.80 2.90 12.19
CA ILE A 396 17.33 4.23 12.47
C ILE A 396 18.81 4.10 12.87
N ASN A 397 19.68 4.71 12.08
CA ASN A 397 21.09 4.88 12.43
C ASN A 397 21.48 6.36 12.35
N ASN A 398 21.04 7.13 13.35
CA ASN A 398 21.31 8.56 13.41
C ASN A 398 22.34 8.87 14.52
N LYS A 399 23.48 9.44 14.15
CA LYS A 399 24.56 9.82 15.07
C LYS A 399 24.19 10.96 16.03
N SER A 400 23.18 11.78 15.69
CA SER A 400 22.70 12.88 16.53
C SER A 400 21.78 12.43 17.67
N LEU A 401 21.23 11.21 17.58
CA LEU A 401 20.37 10.65 18.61
C LEU A 401 21.18 9.88 19.65
N SER A 402 20.86 10.10 20.93
CA SER A 402 21.38 9.25 22.01
C SER A 402 20.78 7.84 21.91
N ARG A 403 21.52 6.83 22.39
CA ARG A 403 21.07 5.44 22.36
C ARG A 403 19.68 5.25 23.01
N GLY A 404 19.42 5.95 24.11
CA GLY A 404 18.12 5.90 24.80
C GLY A 404 16.98 6.50 23.97
N LYS A 405 17.21 7.63 23.27
CA LYS A 405 16.21 8.24 22.38
C LYS A 405 15.92 7.35 21.16
N THR A 406 16.95 6.74 20.58
CA THR A 406 16.78 5.76 19.48
C THR A 406 15.98 4.55 19.94
N ASP A 407 16.32 4.00 21.11
CA ASP A 407 15.59 2.87 21.68
C ASP A 407 14.11 3.20 21.91
N LEU A 408 13.81 4.39 22.43
CA LEU A 408 12.44 4.87 22.65
C LEU A 408 11.66 4.97 21.34
N LEU A 409 12.27 5.54 20.28
CA LEU A 409 11.65 5.63 18.95
C LEU A 409 11.33 4.25 18.37
N ILE A 410 12.28 3.31 18.42
CA ILE A 410 12.08 1.95 17.87
C ILE A 410 10.97 1.22 18.62
N LEU A 411 10.97 1.29 19.96
CA LEU A 411 9.92 0.68 20.77
C LEU A 411 8.55 1.31 20.47
N PHE A 412 8.49 2.64 20.36
CA PHE A 412 7.26 3.35 20.03
C PHE A 412 6.71 2.95 18.65
N LEU A 413 7.58 2.78 17.64
CA LEU A 413 7.21 2.30 16.31
C LEU A 413 6.60 0.89 16.37
N VAL A 414 7.21 -0.01 17.14
CA VAL A 414 6.73 -1.39 17.32
C VAL A 414 5.38 -1.41 18.01
N ASP A 415 5.19 -0.59 19.05
CA ASP A 415 3.91 -0.50 19.79
C ASP A 415 2.77 0.04 18.93
N HIS A 416 3.07 0.99 18.05
CA HIS A 416 2.09 1.67 17.20
C HIS A 416 2.12 1.16 15.75
N GLN A 417 2.56 -0.08 15.51
CA GLN A 417 2.72 -0.65 14.17
C GLN A 417 1.47 -0.52 13.29
N ARG A 418 0.27 -0.67 13.88
CA ARG A 418 -1.02 -0.58 13.17
C ARG A 418 -1.40 0.84 12.77
N ASP A 419 -0.87 1.84 13.47
CA ASP A 419 -1.28 3.23 13.32
C ASP A 419 -0.23 4.09 12.64
N VAL A 420 1.05 3.78 12.79
CA VAL A 420 2.15 4.67 12.37
C VAL A 420 2.23 4.88 10.85
N LEU A 421 1.65 3.99 10.05
CA LEU A 421 1.58 4.12 8.59
C LEU A 421 0.25 4.67 8.07
N LYS A 422 -0.72 4.94 8.96
CA LYS A 422 -2.00 5.57 8.59
C LYS A 422 -1.77 7.05 8.25
N ILE A 423 -2.66 7.60 7.44
CA ILE A 423 -2.64 9.03 7.13
C ILE A 423 -3.33 9.79 8.27
N PRO A 424 -2.70 10.82 8.87
CA PRO A 424 -3.32 11.61 9.92
C PRO A 424 -4.60 12.30 9.44
N GLY A 425 -5.63 12.33 10.28
CA GLY A 425 -6.89 13.03 9.97
C GLY A 425 -6.71 14.55 9.78
N THR A 426 -5.77 15.14 10.52
CA THR A 426 -5.33 16.54 10.37
C THR A 426 -4.83 16.82 8.96
N LEU A 427 -3.95 15.96 8.43
CA LEU A 427 -3.43 16.08 7.06
C LEU A 427 -4.54 15.94 6.02
N HIS A 428 -5.44 14.96 6.19
CA HIS A 428 -6.62 14.81 5.32
C HIS A 428 -7.44 16.09 5.25
N LYS A 429 -7.70 16.73 6.40
CA LYS A 429 -8.44 18.00 6.47
C LYS A 429 -7.69 19.14 5.78
N MET A 430 -6.39 19.28 6.04
CA MET A 430 -5.54 20.31 5.41
C MET A 430 -5.52 20.19 3.89
N VAL A 431 -5.30 18.98 3.38
CA VAL A 431 -5.30 18.71 1.94
C VAL A 431 -6.67 18.96 1.32
N SER A 432 -7.75 18.49 1.96
CA SER A 432 -9.12 18.69 1.45
C SER A 432 -9.46 20.18 1.36
N ASN A 433 -9.13 20.96 2.39
CA ASN A 433 -9.33 22.41 2.40
C ASN A 433 -8.52 23.09 1.29
N LYS A 434 -7.25 22.71 1.11
CA LYS A 434 -6.38 23.30 0.08
C LYS A 434 -6.86 22.96 -1.33
N LEU A 435 -7.27 21.71 -1.58
CA LEU A 435 -7.82 21.31 -2.87
C LEU A 435 -9.14 22.03 -3.18
N LEU A 436 -10.04 22.16 -2.20
CA LEU A 436 -11.29 22.91 -2.36
C LEU A 436 -11.00 24.38 -2.72
N ALA A 437 -10.07 25.01 -2.01
CA ALA A 437 -9.69 26.40 -2.25
C ALA A 437 -9.11 26.60 -3.66
N LEU A 438 -8.22 25.70 -4.11
CA LEU A 438 -7.68 25.69 -5.47
C LEU A 438 -8.78 25.54 -6.54
N GLN A 439 -9.80 24.70 -6.30
CA GLN A 439 -10.93 24.54 -7.20
C GLN A 439 -11.81 25.80 -7.27
N THR A 440 -11.94 26.53 -6.18
CA THR A 440 -12.69 27.80 -6.13
C THR A 440 -11.92 29.00 -6.68
N GLY A 441 -10.69 28.81 -7.17
CA GLY A 441 -9.86 29.88 -7.73
C GLY A 441 -9.28 30.84 -6.67
N GLN A 442 -9.22 30.43 -5.40
CA GLN A 442 -8.56 31.22 -4.37
C GLN A 442 -7.04 31.19 -4.54
N ASP A 443 -6.39 32.29 -4.18
CA ASP A 443 -4.94 32.45 -4.31
C ASP A 443 -4.17 31.41 -3.46
N PRO A 444 -3.31 30.56 -4.07
CA PRO A 444 -2.48 29.56 -3.39
C PRO A 444 -1.69 30.11 -2.19
N SER A 445 -1.30 31.39 -2.23
CA SER A 445 -0.51 32.05 -1.19
C SER A 445 -1.32 32.47 0.05
N LYS A 446 -2.65 32.61 -0.08
CA LYS A 446 -3.56 32.96 1.03
C LYS A 446 -4.13 31.73 1.75
N ILE A 447 -3.95 30.54 1.17
CA ILE A 447 -4.60 29.29 1.59
C ILE A 447 -3.79 28.52 2.65
N THR A 448 -2.49 28.79 2.78
CA THR A 448 -1.59 28.01 3.66
C THR A 448 -1.83 28.22 5.15
N GLY A 449 -2.65 29.19 5.58
CA GLY A 449 -2.88 29.51 6.99
C GLY A 449 -1.63 30.02 7.73
N TYR A 450 -0.51 30.17 7.02
CA TYR A 450 0.77 30.63 7.51
C TYR A 450 1.38 31.55 6.45
N THR A 451 1.41 32.83 6.77
CA THR A 451 2.02 33.89 5.96
C THR A 451 3.37 34.21 6.59
N PHE A 452 4.47 33.64 6.07
CA PHE A 452 5.81 33.93 6.59
C PHE A 452 6.24 35.37 6.27
N CYS A 453 5.88 35.86 5.08
CA CYS A 453 6.08 37.25 4.66
C CYS A 453 4.83 37.69 3.89
N GLU A 454 3.95 38.46 4.54
CA GLU A 454 2.89 39.17 3.83
C GLU A 454 3.53 40.40 3.18
N LYS A 455 3.38 40.53 1.87
CA LYS A 455 3.80 41.74 1.18
C LYS A 455 2.84 42.86 1.60
N LEU A 456 3.27 43.68 2.56
CA LEU A 456 2.55 44.88 2.94
C LEU A 456 2.44 45.80 1.74
N ASP A 457 1.24 46.35 1.54
CA ASP A 457 1.07 47.44 0.59
C ASP A 457 1.93 48.64 1.01
N GLU A 458 2.43 49.39 0.03
CA GLU A 458 3.32 50.53 0.30
C GLU A 458 2.68 51.55 1.27
N ARG A 459 1.36 51.70 1.21
CA ARG A 459 0.60 52.57 2.12
C ARG A 459 0.56 52.01 3.55
N GLU A 460 0.37 50.71 3.71
CA GLU A 460 0.35 50.05 5.02
C GLU A 460 1.73 50.06 5.65
N TYR A 461 2.79 49.77 4.87
CA TYR A 461 4.17 49.87 5.31
C TYR A 461 4.49 51.27 5.85
N ARG A 462 4.22 52.32 5.06
CA ARG A 462 4.45 53.71 5.49
C ARG A 462 3.65 54.05 6.75
N SER A 463 2.37 53.68 6.81
CA SER A 463 1.56 53.92 8.01
C SER A 463 2.08 53.20 9.25
N MET A 464 2.58 51.97 9.09
CA MET A 464 3.12 51.18 10.19
C MET A 464 4.45 51.75 10.67
N THR A 465 5.33 52.15 9.74
CA THR A 465 6.58 52.86 10.06
C THR A 465 6.28 54.12 10.87
N ASP A 466 5.39 54.99 10.39
CA ASP A 466 5.06 56.24 11.09
C ASP A 466 4.50 55.99 12.50
N LYS A 467 3.62 54.99 12.65
CA LYS A 467 3.04 54.61 13.95
C LYS A 467 4.10 54.06 14.90
N THR A 468 4.94 53.13 14.43
CA THR A 468 6.00 52.52 15.24
C THR A 468 7.05 53.56 15.64
N THR A 469 7.52 54.38 14.70
CA THR A 469 8.45 55.48 14.99
C THR A 469 7.87 56.44 16.02
N LYS A 470 6.59 56.81 15.89
CA LYS A 470 5.93 57.67 16.88
C LYS A 470 5.83 57.00 18.26
N ALA A 471 5.52 55.70 18.32
CA ALA A 471 5.43 54.96 19.56
C ALA A 471 6.79 54.83 20.27
N GLU A 472 7.86 54.53 19.53
CA GLU A 472 9.22 54.44 20.07
C GLU A 472 9.74 55.81 20.54
N LEU A 473 9.43 56.88 19.82
CA LEU A 473 9.75 58.24 20.25
C LEU A 473 9.01 58.63 21.54
N LEU A 474 7.74 58.22 21.71
CA LEU A 474 7.01 58.39 22.97
C LEU A 474 7.62 57.55 24.10
N SER A 475 8.04 56.32 23.82
CA SER A 475 8.71 55.45 24.77
C SER A 475 10.05 56.03 25.25
N LEU A 476 10.85 56.54 24.31
CA LEU A 476 12.10 57.24 24.60
C LEU A 476 11.88 58.48 25.46
N LEU A 477 10.86 59.29 25.12
CA LEU A 477 10.52 60.48 25.89
C LEU A 477 10.11 60.13 27.32
N LYS A 478 9.29 59.10 27.49
CA LYS A 478 8.88 58.57 28.79
C LYS A 478 10.07 58.04 29.59
N ALA A 479 10.99 57.31 28.94
CA ALA A 479 12.20 56.82 29.58
C ALA A 479 13.08 57.98 30.08
N ILE A 480 13.27 59.04 29.29
CA ILE A 480 14.04 60.23 29.72
C ILE A 480 13.34 60.96 30.89
N ASP A 481 12.02 61.05 30.86
CA ASP A 481 11.22 61.72 31.90
C ASP A 481 11.21 60.94 33.23
N GLU A 482 11.15 59.61 33.18
CA GLU A 482 11.03 58.73 34.35
C GLU A 482 12.38 58.18 34.88
N ASP A 483 13.50 58.37 34.16
CA ASP A 483 14.80 57.81 34.57
C ASP A 483 15.36 58.50 35.83
N SER A 484 15.41 57.78 36.95
CA SER A 484 15.90 58.31 38.24
C SER A 484 17.42 58.47 38.32
N LYS A 485 18.18 58.04 37.30
CA LYS A 485 19.65 58.10 37.28
C LYS A 485 20.19 59.36 36.58
N LEU A 486 19.35 60.07 35.84
CA LEU A 486 19.72 61.32 35.16
C LEU A 486 19.71 62.48 36.15
N SER A 487 20.76 63.30 36.11
CA SER A 487 20.76 64.58 36.83
C SER A 487 19.72 65.53 36.22
N ASP A 488 19.15 66.42 37.04
CA ASP A 488 18.11 67.37 36.58
C ASP A 488 18.57 68.25 35.41
N LYS A 489 19.87 68.59 35.40
CA LYS A 489 20.50 69.39 34.34
C LYS A 489 20.56 68.60 33.01
N GLU A 490 20.88 67.32 33.08
CA GLU A 490 20.94 66.44 31.89
C GLU A 490 19.55 66.09 31.38
N ARG A 491 18.59 65.84 32.28
CA ARG A 491 17.18 65.63 31.94
C ARG A 491 16.61 66.82 31.19
N LYS A 492 16.77 68.05 31.72
CA LYS A 492 16.34 69.28 31.02
C LYS A 492 17.01 69.44 29.65
N ARG A 493 18.30 69.13 29.53
CA ARG A 493 19.02 69.19 28.25
C ARG A 493 18.45 68.20 27.22
N LEU A 494 18.22 66.96 27.61
CA LEU A 494 17.71 65.90 26.73
C LEU A 494 16.25 66.15 26.34
N LEU A 495 15.40 66.59 27.27
CA LEU A 495 14.02 66.99 26.98
C LEU A 495 13.98 68.21 26.05
N GLY A 496 14.88 69.19 26.24
CA GLY A 496 15.01 70.33 25.34
C GLY A 496 15.44 69.95 23.91
N GLN A 497 16.39 69.02 23.77
CA GLN A 497 16.80 68.48 22.47
C GLN A 497 15.69 67.63 21.81
N PHE A 498 14.91 66.91 22.61
CA PHE A 498 13.77 66.16 22.11
C PHE A 498 12.67 67.11 21.62
N HIS A 499 12.35 68.16 22.37
CA HIS A 499 11.37 69.17 21.99
C HIS A 499 11.76 69.91 20.70
N SER A 500 13.05 70.25 20.51
CA SER A 500 13.49 70.92 19.28
C SER A 500 13.39 70.03 18.04
N THR A 501 13.49 68.71 18.21
CA THR A 501 13.53 67.75 17.09
C THR A 501 12.14 67.17 16.79
N ASN A 502 11.33 66.94 17.82
CA ASN A 502 10.01 66.30 17.73
C ASN A 502 8.95 67.02 18.60
N PRO A 503 8.61 68.28 18.27
CA PRO A 503 7.76 69.12 19.11
C PRO A 503 6.33 68.57 19.26
N SER A 504 5.76 67.98 18.21
CA SER A 504 4.39 67.44 18.23
C SER A 504 4.23 66.26 19.18
N ILE A 505 5.24 65.39 19.26
CA ILE A 505 5.26 64.22 20.15
C ILE A 505 5.48 64.66 21.61
N PHE A 506 6.35 65.65 21.81
CA PHE A 506 6.61 66.26 23.12
C PHE A 506 5.35 66.89 23.72
N MET A 507 4.64 67.70 22.92
CA MET A 507 3.37 68.32 23.32
C MET A 507 2.28 67.29 23.59
N GLN A 508 2.24 66.19 22.82
CA GLN A 508 1.29 65.11 23.05
C GLN A 508 1.53 64.37 24.38
N TYR A 509 2.79 64.18 24.78
CA TYR A 509 3.14 63.47 26.02
C TYR A 509 2.96 64.34 27.27
N PHE A 510 3.45 65.58 27.25
CA PHE A 510 3.37 66.47 28.41
C PHE A 510 2.04 67.23 28.51
N GLY A 511 1.30 67.39 27.41
CA GLY A 511 0.00 68.07 27.39
C GLY A 511 0.07 69.46 28.03
N ASP A 512 -0.82 69.73 28.99
CA ASP A 512 -0.86 71.01 29.72
C ASP A 512 0.30 71.20 30.73
N ARG A 513 1.14 70.17 30.95
CA ARG A 513 2.31 70.24 31.88
C ARG A 513 3.52 70.94 31.28
N VAL A 514 3.48 71.29 29.99
CA VAL A 514 4.58 71.95 29.26
C VAL A 514 4.96 73.30 29.91
N ASN A 515 3.99 74.00 30.51
CA ASN A 515 4.21 75.28 31.17
C ASN A 515 5.10 75.20 32.43
N ASN A 516 5.32 74.00 33.00
CA ASN A 516 6.20 73.80 34.17
C ASN A 516 7.58 73.24 33.80
N LEU A 517 7.79 72.84 32.53
CA LEU A 517 9.03 72.24 32.05
C LEU A 517 9.89 73.22 31.23
N CYS A 518 9.27 74.27 30.68
CA CYS A 518 9.95 75.36 29.98
C CYS A 518 10.17 76.59 30.88
N VAL A 519 11.00 76.43 31.93
CA VAL A 519 11.89 77.48 32.46
C VAL A 519 13.23 76.87 32.88
#